data_AF-A0A960XY70-F1
#
_entry.id   AF-A0A960XY70-F1
#
_cell.length_a   1.000
_cell.length_b   1.000
_cell.length_c   1.000
_cell.angle_alpha   90.00
_cell.angle_beta   90.00
_cell.angle_gamma   90.00
#
_symmetry.space_group_name_H-M   'P 1'
#
loop_
_entity.id
_entity.type
_entity.pdbx_description
1 polymer ?
#
loop_
_entity_poly.entity_id
_entity_poly.type
_entity_poly.pdbx_seq_one_letter_code
_entity_poly.pdbx_strand_id
1 'polypeptide(L)'
;MRSNVNYKIAFWVGFGLHIVYVYSRSRILSMECINPSCTSLYLADVPLSILYLAMPPAIIIVASFALGSILWGLYSMGLMRLLEKIFK
;
A
#
# COMPACT_ATOMS: atom_id res chain seq x y z
N MET A 1 3.10 -26.38 -17.68
CA MET A 1 2.84 -26.45 -16.22
C MET A 1 1.78 -25.41 -15.85
N ARG A 2 0.64 -25.82 -15.29
CA ARG A 2 -0.46 -24.90 -14.91
C ARG A 2 0.00 -24.13 -13.67
N SER A 3 -0.08 -22.79 -13.70
CA SER A 3 0.19 -22.01 -12.49
C SER A 3 -1.00 -22.18 -11.55
N ASN A 4 -0.73 -22.54 -10.30
CA ASN A 4 -1.70 -22.57 -9.20
C ASN A 4 -1.65 -21.28 -8.38
N VAL A 5 -1.20 -20.16 -8.95
CA VAL A 5 -1.11 -18.89 -8.21
C VAL A 5 -2.50 -18.38 -7.91
N ASN A 6 -2.79 -18.25 -6.62
CA ASN A 6 -4.03 -17.68 -6.14
C ASN A 6 -3.90 -16.16 -6.05
N TYR A 7 -4.32 -15.45 -7.11
CA TYR A 7 -4.25 -13.98 -7.15
C TYR A 7 -5.07 -13.29 -6.05
N LYS A 8 -6.10 -13.94 -5.50
CA LYS A 8 -6.84 -13.40 -4.35
C LYS A 8 -5.95 -13.34 -3.11
N ILE A 9 -5.14 -14.37 -2.87
CA ILE A 9 -4.17 -14.39 -1.77
C ILE A 9 -3.10 -13.34 -2.02
N ALA A 10 -2.59 -13.22 -3.24
CA ALA A 10 -1.62 -12.18 -3.58
C ALA A 10 -2.15 -10.76 -3.28
N PHE A 11 -3.41 -10.48 -3.61
CA PHE A 11 -4.05 -9.21 -3.26
C PHE A 11 -4.05 -8.96 -1.75
N TRP A 12 -4.54 -9.93 -0.97
CA TRP A 12 -4.66 -9.77 0.48
C TRP A 12 -3.30 -9.68 1.18
N VAL A 13 -2.28 -10.34 0.66
CA VAL A 13 -0.90 -10.20 1.15
C VAL A 13 -0.38 -8.78 0.93
N GLY A 14 -0.50 -8.23 -0.28
CA GLY A 14 -0.11 -6.85 -0.56
C GLY A 14 -0.89 -5.83 0.27
N PHE A 15 -2.22 -6.00 0.33
CA PHE A 15 -3.11 -5.15 1.12
C PHE A 15 -2.75 -5.16 2.61
N GLY A 16 -2.59 -6.35 3.21
CA GLY A 16 -2.25 -6.50 4.62
C GLY A 16 -0.86 -5.96 4.94
N LEU A 17 0.12 -6.21 4.07
CA LEU A 17 1.47 -5.67 4.22
C LEU A 17 1.45 -4.15 4.27
N HIS A 18 0.65 -3.52 3.42
CA HIS A 18 0.54 -2.08 3.40
C HIS A 18 -0.16 -1.52 4.65
N ILE A 19 -1.22 -2.16 5.13
CA ILE A 19 -1.84 -1.78 6.41
C ILE A 19 -0.83 -1.79 7.56
N VAL A 20 -0.02 -2.86 7.64
CA VAL A 20 1.05 -2.96 8.65
C VAL A 20 2.09 -1.85 8.46
N TYR A 21 2.44 -1.54 7.22
CA TYR A 21 3.34 -0.43 6.91
C TYR A 21 2.78 0.91 7.41
N VAL A 22 1.54 1.25 7.06
CA VAL A 22 0.88 2.49 7.48
C VAL A 22 0.80 2.56 9.01
N TYR A 23 0.42 1.46 9.66
CA TYR A 23 0.39 1.34 11.12
C TYR A 23 1.79 1.62 11.72
N SER A 24 2.84 1.05 11.15
CA SER A 24 4.22 1.24 11.63
C SER A 24 4.77 2.66 11.43
N ARG A 25 4.12 3.47 10.59
CA ARG A 25 4.54 4.83 10.23
C ARG A 25 3.63 5.93 10.76
N SER A 26 2.56 5.58 11.49
CA SER A 26 1.59 6.52 12.03
C SER A 26 1.33 6.30 13.52
N ARG A 27 1.08 7.40 14.23
CA ARG A 27 0.53 7.41 15.59
C ARG A 27 -0.99 7.49 15.46
N ILE A 28 -1.66 6.34 15.39
CA ILE A 28 -3.10 6.26 15.09
C ILE A 28 -3.95 7.05 16.09
N LEU A 29 -3.56 7.09 17.37
CA LEU A 29 -4.30 7.81 18.40
C LEU A 29 -4.23 9.34 18.23
N SER A 30 -3.10 9.89 17.76
CA SER A 30 -2.95 11.32 17.50
C SER A 30 -3.22 11.70 16.05
N MET A 31 -3.48 10.73 15.16
CA MET A 31 -3.63 10.92 13.72
C MET A 31 -2.45 11.68 13.08
N GLU A 32 -1.24 11.38 13.55
CA GLU A 32 0.00 12.00 13.09
C GLU A 32 0.94 10.96 12.49
N CYS A 33 1.74 11.39 11.53
CA CYS A 33 2.83 10.56 11.02
C CYS A 33 4.00 10.57 12.01
N ILE A 34 4.73 9.45 12.10
CA ILE A 34 5.95 9.40 12.93
C ILE A 34 7.02 10.35 12.39
N ASN A 35 7.07 10.51 11.07
CA ASN A 35 7.90 11.52 10.42
C ASN A 35 7.06 12.79 10.18
N PRO A 36 7.53 13.99 10.58
CA PRO A 36 6.78 15.25 10.46
C PRO A 36 6.27 15.57 9.05
N SER A 37 6.90 15.04 8.00
CA SER A 37 6.51 15.30 6.61
C SER A 37 5.62 14.22 5.98
N CYS A 38 5.25 13.16 6.70
CA CYS A 38 4.54 11.98 6.17
C CYS A 38 5.16 11.36 4.90
N THR A 39 6.41 11.71 4.55
CA THR A 39 7.01 11.40 3.25
C THR A 39 7.08 9.91 2.96
N SER A 40 7.26 9.09 3.99
CA SER A 40 7.26 7.63 3.86
C SER A 40 5.94 7.08 3.31
N LEU A 41 4.81 7.63 3.76
CA LEU A 41 3.48 7.22 3.28
C LEU A 41 3.27 7.68 1.84
N TYR A 42 3.65 8.91 1.51
CA TYR A 42 3.54 9.40 0.13
C TYR A 42 4.31 8.56 -0.87
N LEU A 43 5.54 8.17 -0.52
CA LEU A 43 6.39 7.36 -1.39
C LEU A 43 5.85 5.93 -1.54
N ALA A 44 5.32 5.35 -0.47
CA ALA A 44 4.71 4.03 -0.52
C ALA A 44 3.46 4.00 -1.40
N ASP A 45 2.72 5.11 -1.46
CA ASP A 45 1.44 5.19 -2.16
C ASP A 45 1.52 5.81 -3.56
N VAL A 46 2.72 6.03 -4.11
CA VAL A 46 2.85 6.55 -5.48
C VAL A 46 2.18 5.59 -6.46
N PRO A 47 1.35 6.07 -7.42
CA PRO A 47 1.09 7.48 -7.74
C PRO A 47 -0.15 8.09 -7.06
N LEU A 48 -0.91 7.31 -6.28
CA LEU A 48 -2.14 7.80 -5.65
C LEU A 48 -1.89 8.91 -4.63
N SER A 49 -0.70 8.97 -4.03
CA SER A 49 -0.29 10.02 -3.10
C SER A 49 -0.40 11.44 -3.66
N ILE A 50 -0.40 11.63 -4.99
CA ILE A 50 -0.64 12.93 -5.63
C ILE A 50 -2.00 13.51 -5.20
N LEU A 51 -3.01 12.66 -4.96
CA LEU A 51 -4.36 13.08 -4.60
C LEU A 51 -4.47 13.68 -3.20
N TYR A 52 -3.51 13.37 -2.31
CA TYR A 52 -3.55 13.78 -0.90
C TYR A 52 -2.23 14.37 -0.39
N LEU A 53 -1.30 14.73 -1.27
CA LEU A 53 0.01 15.28 -0.93
C LEU A 53 -0.08 16.61 -0.16
N ALA A 54 -1.11 17.41 -0.44
CA ALA A 54 -1.34 18.72 0.19
C ALA A 54 -2.34 18.68 1.34
N MET A 55 -2.81 17.49 1.73
CA MET A 55 -3.81 17.33 2.77
C MET A 55 -3.17 17.26 4.16
N PRO A 56 -3.95 17.46 5.25
CA PRO A 56 -3.46 17.25 6.61
C PRO A 56 -3.06 15.77 6.89
N PRO A 57 -2.15 15.51 7.86
CA PRO A 57 -1.68 14.17 8.24
C PRO A 57 -2.80 13.15 8.47
N ALA A 58 -3.88 13.56 9.14
CA ALA A 58 -5.02 12.70 9.39
C ALA A 58 -5.65 12.17 8.08
N ILE A 59 -5.84 13.05 7.08
CA ILE A 59 -6.40 12.66 5.78
C ILE A 59 -5.44 11.74 5.04
N ILE A 60 -4.13 12.02 5.10
CA ILE A 60 -3.10 11.21 4.45
C ILE A 60 -3.10 9.79 5.02
N ILE A 61 -3.17 9.64 6.34
CA ILE A 61 -3.19 8.34 7.01
C ILE A 61 -4.45 7.56 6.59
N VAL A 62 -5.62 8.21 6.61
CA VAL A 62 -6.88 7.57 6.20
C VAL A 62 -6.86 7.18 4.71
N ALA A 63 -6.40 8.08 3.85
CA ALA A 63 -6.26 7.82 2.41
C ALA A 63 -5.25 6.69 2.14
N SER A 64 -4.15 6.62 2.87
CA SER A 64 -3.15 5.57 2.77
C SER A 64 -3.71 4.21 3.23
N PHE A 65 -4.48 4.18 4.33
CA PHE A 65 -5.17 2.96 4.77
C PHE A 65 -6.19 2.46 3.73
N ALA A 66 -6.97 3.35 3.13
CA ALA A 66 -7.99 2.98 2.17
C ALA A 66 -7.42 2.74 0.76
N LEU A 67 -6.90 3.79 0.13
CA LEU A 67 -6.46 3.79 -1.27
C LEU A 67 -5.08 3.13 -1.43
N GLY A 68 -4.13 3.48 -0.54
CA GLY A 68 -2.78 2.90 -0.55
C GLY A 68 -2.79 1.38 -0.39
N SER A 69 -3.57 0.87 0.57
CA SER A 69 -3.66 -0.58 0.79
C SER A 69 -4.30 -1.31 -0.38
N ILE A 70 -5.33 -0.73 -1.02
CA ILE A 70 -5.91 -1.29 -2.25
C ILE A 70 -4.87 -1.31 -3.37
N LEU A 71 -4.11 -0.22 -3.54
CA LEU A 71 -3.05 -0.12 -4.55
C LEU A 71 -1.99 -1.21 -4.35
N TRP A 72 -1.52 -1.42 -3.13
CA TRP A 72 -0.55 -2.46 -2.82
C TRP A 72 -1.08 -3.88 -3.04
N GLY A 73 -2.37 -4.11 -2.77
CA GLY A 73 -3.01 -5.36 -3.15
C GLY A 73 -2.96 -5.59 -4.67
N LEU A 74 -3.28 -4.56 -5.47
CA LEU A 74 -3.19 -4.62 -6.92
C LEU A 74 -1.75 -4.80 -7.41
N TYR A 75 -0.77 -4.13 -6.79
CA TYR A 75 0.65 -4.29 -7.10
C TYR A 75 1.15 -5.70 -6.83
N SER A 76 0.77 -6.30 -5.71
CA SER A 76 1.14 -7.69 -5.42
C SER A 76 0.51 -8.67 -6.41
N MET A 77 -0.73 -8.44 -6.87
CA MET A 77 -1.31 -9.23 -7.96
C MET A 77 -0.54 -9.08 -9.26
N GLY A 78 -0.20 -7.85 -9.65
CA GLY A 78 0.57 -7.55 -10.86
C GLY A 78 1.96 -8.16 -10.83
N LEU A 79 2.66 -8.04 -9.69
CA LEU A 79 3.96 -8.65 -9.46
C LEU A 79 3.91 -10.16 -9.62
N MET A 80 2.94 -10.85 -9.01
CA MET A 80 2.80 -12.29 -9.14
C MET A 80 2.56 -12.74 -10.58
N ARG A 81 1.75 -11.98 -11.35
CA ARG A 81 1.57 -12.24 -12.79
C ARG A 81 2.86 -12.06 -13.58
N LEU A 82 3.65 -11.04 -13.25
CA LEU A 82 4.91 -10.76 -13.92
C LEU A 82 5.95 -11.86 -13.62
N LEU A 83 6.08 -12.26 -12.35
CA LEU A 83 6.96 -13.35 -11.94
C LEU A 83 6.58 -14.66 -12.64
N GLU A 84 5.29 -15.00 -12.69
CA GLU A 84 4.84 -16.16 -13.44
C GLU A 84 5.25 -16.15 -14.92
N LYS A 85 5.23 -14.98 -15.56
CA LYS A 85 5.60 -14.85 -16.97
C LYS A 85 7.12 -14.93 -17.19
N ILE A 86 7.91 -14.56 -16.19
CA ILE A 86 9.39 -14.62 -16.26
C ILE A 86 9.89 -16.04 -16.00
N PHE A 87 9.26 -16.77 -15.08
CA PHE A 87 9.70 -18.10 -14.64
C PHE A 87 9.04 -19.27 -15.38
N LYS A 88 8.08 -19.00 -16.28
CA LYS A 88 7.51 -20.00 -17.20
C LYS A 88 8.03 -19.80 -18.61
#